data_AF-A0A1I6FQQ8-F1
#
_entry.id   AF-A0A1I6FQQ8-F1
#
_cell.length_a   1.000
_cell.length_b   1.000
_cell.length_c   1.000
_cell.angle_alpha   90.00
_cell.angle_beta   90.00
_cell.angle_gamma   90.00
#
_symmetry.space_group_name_H-M   'P 1'
#
loop_
_entity.id
_entity.type
_entity.pdbx_description
1 polymer ?
#
loop_
_entity_poly.entity_id
_entity_poly.type
_entity_poly.pdbx_seq_one_letter_code
_entity_poly.pdbx_strand_id
1 'polypeptide(L)'
;MAIVTLPNQTAKRLSDRISALDPDLAHQLFAASDIVMGIAFTERETAEFDGETGAAMILAVKDLEGLAKAIPEFEGDRRNYCIIQNARAIARLDPFFEI
;
A
#
# COMPACT_ATOMS: atom_id res chain seq x y z
N MET A 1 6.57 -9.62 -4.94
CA MET A 1 6.18 -8.20 -4.98
C MET A 1 4.70 -8.05 -4.72
N ALA A 2 4.35 -7.19 -3.77
CA ALA A 2 2.98 -6.78 -3.54
C ALA A 2 2.87 -5.27 -3.69
N ILE A 3 1.74 -4.86 -4.23
CA ILE A 3 1.40 -3.47 -4.42
C ILE A 3 0.10 -3.30 -3.67
N VAL A 4 0.08 -2.35 -2.74
CA VAL A 4 -1.07 -2.17 -1.88
C VAL A 4 -1.57 -0.74 -1.94
N THR A 5 -2.88 -0.58 -1.89
CA THR A 5 -3.49 0.75 -1.87
C THR A 5 -3.90 1.11 -0.45
N LEU A 6 -3.70 2.37 -0.08
CA LEU A 6 -4.07 2.89 1.25
C LEU A 6 -4.28 4.41 1.22
N PRO A 7 -5.12 5.00 2.09
CA PRO A 7 -5.27 6.44 2.18
C PRO A 7 -3.95 7.13 2.57
N ASN A 8 -3.75 8.39 2.15
CA ASN A 8 -2.49 9.12 2.36
C ASN A 8 -2.03 9.20 3.83
N GLN A 9 -2.97 9.28 4.77
CA GLN A 9 -2.64 9.30 6.20
C GLN A 9 -2.09 7.93 6.68
N THR A 10 -2.77 6.83 6.35
CA THR A 10 -2.24 5.47 6.58
C THR A 10 -0.93 5.25 5.84
N ALA A 11 -0.79 5.78 4.63
CA ALA A 11 0.42 5.65 3.81
C ALA A 11 1.66 6.20 4.52
N LYS A 12 1.55 7.42 5.05
CA LYS A 12 2.63 8.05 5.81
C LYS A 12 2.93 7.29 7.10
N ARG A 13 1.89 6.93 7.87
CA ARG A 13 2.02 6.15 9.12
C ARG A 13 2.74 4.81 8.89
N LEU A 14 2.38 4.07 7.84
CA LEU A 14 3.00 2.78 7.55
C LEU A 14 4.42 2.93 7.01
N SER A 15 4.74 3.96 6.22
CA SER A 15 6.11 4.23 5.76
C SER A 15 7.07 4.45 6.93
N ASP A 16 6.66 5.32 7.87
CA ASP A 16 7.47 5.65 9.05
C ASP A 16 7.69 4.40 9.92
N ARG A 17 6.65 3.56 10.03
CA ARG A 17 6.66 2.33 10.81
C ARG A 17 7.49 1.21 10.15
N ILE A 18 7.46 1.08 8.82
CA ILE A 18 8.33 0.16 8.06
C ILE A 18 9.79 0.57 8.28
N SER A 19 10.11 1.85 8.08
CA SER A 19 11.47 2.37 8.25
C SER A 19 12.02 2.16 9.66
N ALA A 20 11.16 2.15 10.68
CA ALA A 20 11.53 1.91 12.06
C ALA A 20 11.70 0.43 12.43
N LEU A 21 10.94 -0.47 11.81
CA LEU A 21 10.94 -1.91 12.11
C LEU A 21 11.98 -2.68 11.30
N ASP A 22 12.15 -2.32 10.04
CA ASP A 22 13.07 -2.95 9.11
C ASP A 22 13.65 -1.89 8.15
N PRO A 23 14.77 -1.25 8.52
CA PRO A 23 15.40 -0.19 7.73
C PRO A 23 15.89 -0.67 6.35
N ASP A 24 16.14 -1.98 6.21
CA ASP A 24 16.63 -2.59 4.97
C ASP A 24 15.48 -2.98 4.03
N LEU A 25 14.22 -2.90 4.49
CA LEU A 25 13.05 -3.19 3.67
C LEU A 25 12.78 -2.05 2.67
N ALA A 26 13.23 -2.27 1.43
CA ALA A 26 12.99 -1.36 0.32
C ALA A 26 11.48 -1.21 0.03
N HIS A 27 10.96 0.00 0.18
CA HIS A 27 9.57 0.38 -0.09
C HIS A 27 9.50 1.76 -0.75
N GLN A 28 8.46 2.01 -1.53
CA GLN A 28 8.27 3.30 -2.18
C GLN A 28 6.79 3.68 -2.21
N LEU A 29 6.51 4.96 -1.98
CA LEU A 29 5.18 5.54 -1.90
C LEU A 29 4.93 6.51 -3.05
N PHE A 30 3.80 6.33 -3.72
CA PHE A 30 3.37 7.19 -4.81
C PHE A 30 1.88 7.43 -4.76
N ALA A 31 1.41 8.57 -5.26
CA ALA A 31 -0.02 8.78 -5.44
C ALA A 31 -0.52 7.84 -6.53
N ALA A 32 -1.65 7.16 -6.30
CA ALA A 32 -2.20 6.24 -7.29
C ALA A 32 -2.55 6.95 -8.61
N SER A 33 -2.89 8.25 -8.53
CA SER A 33 -3.12 9.13 -9.69
C SER A 33 -1.93 9.25 -10.63
N ASP A 34 -0.71 9.09 -10.11
CA ASP A 34 0.53 9.29 -10.88
C ASP A 34 0.86 8.07 -11.74
N ILE A 35 0.22 6.91 -11.48
CA ILE A 35 0.57 5.66 -12.14
C ILE A 35 -0.63 4.97 -12.80
N VAL A 36 -1.85 5.08 -12.23
CA VAL A 36 -3.07 4.51 -12.82
C VAL A 36 -4.26 5.44 -12.59
N MET A 37 -4.81 6.04 -13.66
CA MET A 37 -6.13 6.67 -13.59
C MET A 37 -7.17 5.62 -13.18
N GLY A 38 -7.79 5.79 -12.02
CA GLY A 38 -8.97 5.01 -11.61
C GLY A 38 -8.83 4.12 -10.38
N ILE A 39 -7.68 4.12 -9.69
CA ILE A 39 -7.60 3.54 -8.34
C ILE A 39 -8.12 4.59 -7.35
N ALA A 40 -9.37 4.44 -6.95
CA ALA A 40 -10.01 5.23 -5.91
C ALA A 40 -10.65 4.28 -4.90
N PHE A 41 -10.64 4.66 -3.62
CA PHE A 41 -11.37 3.92 -2.62
C PHE A 41 -12.86 4.25 -2.70
N THR A 42 -13.69 3.22 -2.59
CA THR A 42 -15.11 3.36 -2.31
C THR A 42 -15.33 3.75 -0.85
N GLU A 43 -16.48 4.36 -0.54
CA GLU A 43 -16.84 4.72 0.84
C GLU A 43 -16.80 3.52 1.80
N ARG A 44 -17.18 2.33 1.30
CA ARG A 44 -17.12 1.08 2.05
C ARG A 44 -15.69 0.68 2.39
N GLU A 45 -14.76 0.83 1.45
CA GLU A 45 -13.35 0.54 1.68
C GLU A 45 -12.74 1.56 2.65
N THR A 46 -13.05 2.85 2.53
CA THR A 46 -12.59 3.86 3.50
C THR A 46 -13.12 3.62 4.91
N ALA A 47 -14.30 3.01 5.07
CA ALA A 47 -14.83 2.65 6.39
C ALA A 47 -13.98 1.58 7.10
N GLU A 48 -13.35 0.67 6.36
CA GLU A 48 -12.40 -0.31 6.90
C GLU A 48 -11.09 0.36 7.36
N PHE A 49 -10.80 1.58 6.90
CA PHE A 49 -9.66 2.41 7.32
C PHE A 49 -10.06 3.48 8.36
N ASP A 50 -10.99 3.19 9.29
CA ASP A 50 -11.49 4.16 10.29
C ASP A 50 -12.12 5.44 9.68
N GLY A 51 -12.61 5.37 8.43
CA GLY A 51 -13.18 6.53 7.73
C GLY A 51 -12.13 7.52 7.23
N GLU A 52 -10.86 7.10 7.10
CA GLU A 52 -9.81 7.94 6.54
C GLU A 52 -10.17 8.46 5.14
N THR A 53 -9.87 9.73 4.91
CA THR A 53 -10.10 10.42 3.63
C THR A 53 -8.77 10.80 2.99
N GLY A 54 -8.74 10.82 1.65
CA GLY A 54 -7.57 11.22 0.88
C GLY A 54 -7.42 10.43 -0.41
N ALA A 55 -6.40 10.80 -1.19
CA ALA A 55 -6.05 10.04 -2.37
C ALA A 55 -5.61 8.61 -1.98
N ALA A 56 -5.95 7.65 -2.84
CA ALA A 56 -5.36 6.33 -2.76
C ALA A 56 -3.86 6.46 -3.05
N MET A 57 -3.04 5.94 -2.15
CA MET A 57 -1.60 5.81 -2.30
C MET A 57 -1.27 4.38 -2.67
N ILE A 58 -0.21 4.20 -3.42
CA ILE A 58 0.33 2.89 -3.75
C ILE A 58 1.64 2.69 -2.98
N LEU A 59 1.72 1.61 -2.22
CA LEU A 59 2.94 1.13 -1.59
C LEU A 59 3.39 -0.13 -2.33
N ALA A 60 4.52 -0.04 -3.04
CA ALA A 60 5.15 -1.19 -3.68
C ALA A 60 6.22 -1.77 -2.76
N VAL A 61 6.12 -3.07 -2.49
CA VAL A 61 7.08 -3.83 -1.66
C VAL A 61 7.65 -5.02 -2.43
N LYS A 62 8.96 -5.26 -2.31
CA LYS A 62 9.63 -6.39 -2.96
C LYS A 62 9.09 -7.74 -2.48
N ASP A 63 8.90 -7.88 -1.16
CA ASP A 63 8.39 -9.09 -0.52
C ASP A 63 7.10 -8.82 0.27
N LEU A 64 6.03 -9.55 -0.06
CA LEU A 64 4.75 -9.46 0.63
C LEU A 64 4.81 -10.17 1.99
N GLU A 65 5.56 -11.26 2.11
CA GLU A 65 5.68 -11.98 3.39
C GLU A 65 6.41 -11.12 4.43
N GLY A 66 7.47 -10.41 4.02
CA GLY A 66 8.15 -9.40 4.83
C GLY A 66 7.19 -8.30 5.30
N LEU A 67 6.39 -7.73 4.39
CA LEU A 67 5.38 -6.74 4.76
C LEU A 67 4.36 -7.30 5.76
N ALA A 68 3.81 -8.49 5.50
CA ALA A 68 2.78 -9.11 6.34
C ALA A 68 3.30 -9.47 7.74
N LYS A 69 4.58 -9.78 7.89
CA LYS A 69 5.23 -9.99 9.20
C LYS A 69 5.37 -8.69 9.99
N ALA A 70 5.68 -7.57 9.32
CA ALA A 70 5.86 -6.27 9.97
C ALA A 70 4.51 -5.58 10.25
N ILE A 71 3.57 -5.66 9.31
CA ILE A 71 2.26 -5.03 9.35
C ILE A 71 1.22 -6.03 8.81
N PRO A 72 0.34 -6.57 9.66
CA PRO A 72 -0.73 -7.42 9.19
C PRO A 72 -1.75 -6.61 8.37
N GLU A 73 -2.45 -7.27 7.46
CA GLU A 73 -3.49 -6.62 6.63
C GLU A 73 -4.58 -5.96 7.49
N PHE A 74 -4.88 -6.55 8.65
CA PHE A 74 -5.80 -6.02 9.66
C PHE A 74 -5.15 -5.95 11.04
N GLU A 75 -5.38 -4.86 11.76
CA GLU A 75 -5.13 -4.72 13.20
C GLU A 75 -6.48 -4.56 13.92
N GLY A 76 -7.02 -5.69 14.40
CA GLY A 76 -8.41 -5.73 14.88
C GLY A 76 -9.39 -5.56 13.71
N ASP A 77 -10.32 -4.62 13.85
CA ASP A 77 -11.31 -4.30 12.80
C ASP A 77 -10.77 -3.29 11.77
N ARG A 78 -9.59 -2.71 12.00
CA ARG A 78 -8.99 -1.70 11.12
C ARG A 78 -8.08 -2.35 10.09
N ARG A 79 -8.32 -2.04 8.82
CA ARG A 79 -7.45 -2.43 7.71
C ARG A 79 -6.26 -1.49 7.59
N ASN A 80 -5.08 -2.06 7.33
CA ASN A 80 -3.85 -1.31 7.09
C ASN A 80 -3.58 -1.10 5.60
N TYR A 81 -3.93 -2.08 4.76
CA TYR A 81 -3.72 -1.99 3.31
C TYR A 81 -4.60 -3.00 2.55
N CYS A 82 -4.82 -2.76 1.25
CA CYS A 82 -5.49 -3.71 0.36
C CYS A 82 -4.49 -4.29 -0.65
N ILE A 83 -4.40 -5.61 -0.76
CA ILE A 83 -3.52 -6.27 -1.73
C ILE A 83 -4.09 -6.13 -3.15
N ILE A 84 -3.34 -5.51 -4.05
CA ILE A 84 -3.67 -5.52 -5.48
C ILE A 84 -3.30 -6.88 -6.05
N GLN A 85 -4.29 -7.68 -6.43
CA GLN A 85 -4.10 -9.01 -7.05
C GLN A 85 -4.05 -8.96 -8.59
N ASN A 86 -4.21 -7.79 -9.19
CA ASN A 86 -4.23 -7.65 -10.65
C ASN A 86 -2.81 -7.69 -11.23
N ALA A 87 -2.43 -8.82 -11.84
CA ALA A 87 -1.10 -9.03 -12.42
C ALA A 87 -0.66 -7.95 -13.43
N ARG A 88 -1.58 -7.37 -14.22
CA ARG A 88 -1.25 -6.29 -15.16
C ARG A 88 -0.98 -4.96 -14.47
N ALA A 89 -1.72 -4.67 -13.40
CA ALA A 89 -1.45 -3.52 -12.56
C ALA A 89 -0.09 -3.68 -11.88
N ILE A 90 0.18 -4.85 -11.28
CA ILE A 90 1.45 -5.20 -10.65
C ILE A 90 2.63 -4.96 -11.61
N ALA A 91 2.56 -5.49 -12.84
CA ALA A 91 3.64 -5.35 -13.82
C ALA A 91 3.88 -3.90 -14.31
N ARG A 92 2.86 -3.04 -14.30
CA ARG A 92 3.01 -1.61 -14.67
C ARG A 92 3.52 -0.73 -13.53
N LEU A 93 3.26 -1.15 -12.31
CA LEU A 93 3.49 -0.40 -11.09
C LEU A 93 4.78 -0.79 -10.39
N ASP A 94 5.49 -1.81 -10.87
CA ASP A 94 6.75 -2.30 -10.30
C ASP A 94 7.88 -1.28 -10.49
N PRO A 95 8.30 -0.55 -9.44
CA PRO A 95 9.43 0.37 -9.54
C PRO A 95 10.78 -0.36 -9.46
N PHE A 96 10.77 -1.67 -9.22
CA PHE A 96 11.94 -2.55 -9.13
C PHE A 96 12.12 -3.42 -10.38
N PHE A 97 11.29 -3.22 -11.41
CA PHE A 97 11.45 -3.88 -12.69
C PHE A 97 12.68 -3.30 -13.40
N GLU A 98 13.81 -4.01 -13.34
CA GLU A 98 14.99 -3.67 -14.13
C GLU A 98 14.74 -4.04 -15.60
N ILE A 99 15.01 -3.09 -16.52
CA ILE A 99 15.02 -3.30 -17.97
C ILE A 99 16.32 -4.00 -18.37
#